data_AF-A0A1B7WCH6-F1
#
_entry.id   AF-A0A1B7WCH6-F1
#
_cell.length_a   1.000
_cell.length_b   1.000
_cell.length_c   1.000
_cell.angle_alpha   90.00
_cell.angle_beta   90.00
_cell.angle_gamma   90.00
#
_symmetry.space_group_name_H-M   'P 1'
#
loop_
_entity.id
_entity.type
_entity.pdbx_description
1 polymer ?
#
loop_
_entity_poly.entity_id
_entity_poly.type
_entity_poly.pdbx_seq_one_letter_code
_entity_poly.pdbx_strand_id
1 'polypeptide(L)'
;MRAISLLKEYPQNIVGSFWLMCGYGFDHKKIPDWWIDNVLKDNQAQGIIDAFKKGYFKGGNNNPLYLGFCIIVIADSSNPAHLSYMIQHLGMWEAEGIYLLEIMARHNIPAHTEVSYPEQFLYERYGKENPTYNYLRETLDHWSVQVWEDYCGYLMSEHGQRMFSDYCEKINAVKDEVKATVEKGDKPLVLTEGETDPIYIKTALELLGEKEILAQVDIEWVGISIGKGKSINTGDGGLKNTRDVLISNPKFLTRKVLLLYDCDTDKSNEDHELLKIRKIPQQKNRKVTKGIENLFPDHLFTEEFYVQKTKYGDYGEENQIQEFQKMKFCKYICEQRKQADDFVDFKIIIDFIKDCLGTVIY
;
A
#
# COMPACT_ATOMS: atom_id res chain seq x y z
N MET A 1 -12.25 -0.18 23.31
CA MET A 1 -13.24 0.40 22.36
C MET A 1 -12.71 1.49 21.41
N ARG A 2 -11.58 2.16 21.68
CA ARG A 2 -11.08 3.26 20.82
C ARG A 2 -10.61 2.78 19.44
N ALA A 3 -9.97 1.61 19.38
CA ALA A 3 -9.55 0.96 18.14
C ALA A 3 -10.71 0.58 17.21
N ILE A 4 -11.82 0.09 17.78
CA ILE A 4 -13.05 -0.25 17.04
C ILE A 4 -13.67 1.01 16.44
N SER A 5 -13.75 2.11 17.20
CA SER A 5 -14.29 3.38 16.70
C SER A 5 -13.46 3.89 15.52
N LEU A 6 -12.13 3.88 15.66
CA LEU A 6 -11.21 4.34 14.61
C LEU A 6 -11.30 3.49 13.34
N LEU A 7 -11.35 2.17 13.46
CA LEU A 7 -11.49 1.28 12.32
C LEU A 7 -12.84 1.43 11.61
N LYS A 8 -13.90 1.84 12.32
CA LYS A 8 -15.21 2.09 11.71
C LYS A 8 -15.31 3.46 11.07
N GLU A 9 -14.78 4.48 11.73
CA GLU A 9 -14.89 5.87 11.29
C GLU A 9 -13.85 6.22 10.23
N TYR A 10 -12.64 5.65 10.33
CA TYR A 10 -11.49 5.97 9.47
C TYR A 10 -10.70 4.72 9.04
N PRO A 11 -11.33 3.68 8.47
CA PRO A 11 -10.62 2.47 8.01
C PRO A 11 -9.50 2.78 7.01
N GLN A 12 -9.69 3.80 6.16
CA GLN A 12 -8.72 4.24 5.16
C GLN A 12 -7.44 4.86 5.77
N ASN A 13 -7.49 5.27 7.04
CA ASN A 13 -6.35 5.84 7.74
C ASN A 13 -5.47 4.76 8.38
N ILE A 14 -5.91 3.50 8.38
CA ILE A 14 -5.13 2.41 8.95
C ILE A 14 -4.16 1.90 7.89
N VAL A 15 -2.87 2.17 8.11
CA VAL A 15 -1.83 1.77 7.15
C VAL A 15 -1.27 0.39 7.47
N GLY A 16 -1.30 -0.02 8.74
CA GLY A 16 -0.88 -1.35 9.16
C GLY A 16 -1.43 -1.73 10.53
N SER A 17 -1.38 -3.02 10.84
CA SER A 17 -1.64 -3.50 12.19
C SER A 17 -0.74 -4.65 12.59
N PHE A 18 -0.40 -4.71 13.87
CA PHE A 18 0.38 -5.77 14.49
C PHE A 18 -0.45 -6.40 15.61
N TRP A 19 -0.51 -7.72 15.60
CA TRP A 19 -1.29 -8.52 16.52
C TRP A 19 -0.34 -9.33 17.38
N LEU A 20 -0.13 -8.86 18.61
CA LEU A 20 0.77 -9.46 19.57
C LEU A 20 -0.04 -10.35 20.50
N MET A 21 0.12 -11.66 20.34
CA MET A 21 -0.50 -12.60 21.26
C MET A 21 0.37 -12.80 22.49
N CYS A 22 -0.27 -12.82 23.64
CA CYS A 22 0.36 -13.10 24.92
C CYS A 22 -0.11 -14.49 25.36
N GLY A 23 0.80 -15.45 25.34
CA GLY A 23 0.53 -16.83 25.68
C GLY A 23 0.29 -17.07 27.18
N TYR A 24 -0.73 -16.45 27.77
CA TYR A 24 -1.13 -16.76 29.14
C TYR A 24 -1.78 -18.15 29.16
N GLY A 25 -1.15 -19.13 29.81
CA GLY A 25 -1.67 -20.50 29.93
C GLY A 25 -1.16 -21.53 28.90
N PHE A 26 -0.14 -21.21 28.09
CA PHE A 26 0.64 -22.24 27.42
C PHE A 26 1.61 -22.88 28.42
N ASP A 27 1.09 -23.61 29.42
CA ASP A 27 1.95 -24.11 30.49
C ASP A 27 3.13 -24.91 29.94
N HIS A 28 2.96 -25.71 28.88
CA HIS A 28 4.08 -26.41 28.19
C HIS A 28 3.77 -26.86 26.74
N LYS A 29 2.85 -26.20 26.00
CA LYS A 29 2.40 -26.72 24.69
C LYS A 29 3.02 -25.96 23.51
N LYS A 30 3.59 -26.71 22.57
CA LYS A 30 4.02 -26.24 21.24
C LYS A 30 2.94 -25.35 20.61
N ILE A 31 3.38 -24.29 19.93
CA ILE A 31 2.52 -23.48 19.06
C ILE A 31 1.77 -24.44 18.12
N PRO A 32 0.43 -24.37 18.05
CA PRO A 32 -0.31 -25.22 17.14
C PRO A 32 0.10 -24.97 15.69
N ASP A 33 0.27 -26.04 14.89
CA ASP A 33 0.73 -25.94 13.49
C ASP A 33 -0.17 -25.00 12.65
N TRP A 34 -1.48 -24.97 12.93
CA TRP A 34 -2.42 -24.07 12.25
C TRP A 34 -2.11 -22.58 12.45
N TRP A 35 -1.39 -22.21 13.52
CA TRP A 35 -0.98 -20.84 13.80
C TRP A 35 0.18 -20.41 12.90
N ILE A 36 1.16 -21.29 12.71
CA ILE A 36 2.31 -21.07 11.82
C ILE A 36 1.80 -20.85 10.39
N ASP A 37 0.79 -21.62 9.97
CA ASP A 37 0.17 -21.49 8.65
C ASP A 37 -0.58 -20.16 8.44
N ASN A 38 -0.99 -19.46 9.50
CA ASN A 38 -1.66 -18.16 9.40
C ASN A 38 -0.68 -16.99 9.28
N VAL A 39 0.50 -17.08 9.92
CA VAL A 39 1.60 -16.11 9.78
C VAL A 39 2.12 -16.05 8.32
N LEU A 40 1.87 -17.10 7.54
CA LEU A 40 2.38 -17.26 6.17
C LEU A 40 1.35 -16.94 5.07
N LYS A 41 0.13 -16.49 5.40
CA LYS A 41 -0.93 -16.18 4.42
C LYS A 41 -1.01 -14.69 4.08
N ASP A 42 -1.43 -14.39 2.85
CA ASP A 42 -1.62 -13.01 2.35
C ASP A 42 -2.74 -12.24 3.10
N ASN A 43 -3.72 -12.96 3.68
CA ASN A 43 -4.77 -12.38 4.53
C ASN A 43 -4.78 -13.06 5.91
N GLN A 44 -3.80 -12.70 6.73
CA GLN A 44 -3.63 -13.21 8.09
C GLN A 44 -4.88 -12.95 8.98
N ALA A 45 -5.60 -11.84 8.77
CA ALA A 45 -6.80 -11.52 9.55
C ALA A 45 -7.91 -12.57 9.35
N GLN A 46 -8.20 -12.94 8.09
CA GLN A 46 -9.19 -13.97 7.79
C GLN A 46 -8.77 -15.35 8.31
N GLY A 47 -7.47 -15.66 8.26
CA GLY A 47 -6.92 -16.90 8.81
C GLY A 47 -7.18 -17.06 10.32
N ILE A 48 -7.06 -15.97 11.08
CA ILE A 48 -7.36 -15.96 12.52
C ILE A 48 -8.86 -16.12 12.77
N ILE A 49 -9.71 -15.42 12.00
CA ILE A 49 -11.18 -15.53 12.08
C ILE A 49 -11.63 -16.97 11.81
N ASP A 50 -11.08 -17.61 10.78
CA ASP A 50 -11.42 -18.98 10.41
C ASP A 50 -11.00 -19.98 11.48
N ALA A 51 -9.83 -19.79 12.08
CA ALA A 51 -9.39 -20.60 13.20
C ALA A 51 -10.32 -20.44 14.43
N PHE A 52 -10.77 -19.22 14.69
CA PHE A 52 -11.77 -18.96 15.73
C PHE A 52 -13.09 -19.67 15.48
N LYS A 53 -13.64 -19.52 14.28
CA LYS A 53 -14.91 -20.15 13.87
C LYS A 53 -14.84 -21.67 13.90
N LYS A 54 -13.69 -22.27 13.57
CA LYS A 54 -13.43 -23.72 13.68
C LYS A 54 -13.40 -24.23 15.13
N GLY A 55 -13.42 -23.33 16.12
CA GLY A 55 -13.49 -23.69 17.52
C GLY A 55 -12.14 -24.06 18.13
N TYR A 56 -11.03 -23.71 17.49
CA TYR A 56 -9.68 -23.84 18.08
C TYR A 56 -9.52 -23.02 19.37
N PHE A 57 -10.48 -22.13 19.65
CA PHE A 57 -10.54 -21.25 20.83
C PHE A 57 -11.71 -21.60 21.77
N LYS A 58 -12.40 -22.74 21.58
CA LYS A 58 -13.48 -23.19 22.48
C LYS A 58 -12.90 -23.93 23.68
N GLY A 59 -12.35 -23.18 24.62
CA GLY A 59 -12.06 -23.59 25.99
C GLY A 59 -12.36 -22.42 26.91
N GLY A 60 -12.92 -22.64 28.10
CA GLY A 60 -13.17 -21.58 29.09
C GLY A 60 -11.87 -20.95 29.62
N ASN A 61 -11.82 -20.53 30.89
CA ASN A 61 -10.71 -19.81 31.55
C ASN A 61 -9.27 -20.41 31.42
N ASN A 62 -9.09 -21.54 30.73
CA ASN A 62 -7.81 -22.16 30.37
C ASN A 62 -7.53 -22.12 28.85
N ASN A 63 -8.00 -21.09 28.14
CA ASN A 63 -7.67 -20.91 26.73
C ASN A 63 -6.32 -20.16 26.62
N PRO A 64 -5.27 -20.77 26.05
CA PRO A 64 -3.90 -20.24 26.10
C PRO A 64 -3.66 -19.00 25.23
N LEU A 65 -4.70 -18.47 24.58
CA LEU A 65 -4.62 -17.39 23.60
C LEU A 65 -5.37 -16.15 24.11
N TYR A 66 -4.80 -15.49 25.11
CA TYR A 66 -5.07 -14.08 25.32
C TYR A 66 -4.40 -13.31 24.18
N LEU A 67 -5.20 -12.63 23.34
CA LEU A 67 -4.62 -11.59 22.53
C LEU A 67 -4.13 -10.51 23.50
N GLY A 68 -2.81 -10.30 23.52
CA GLY A 68 -2.24 -9.28 24.38
C GLY A 68 -2.67 -7.94 23.84
N PHE A 69 -2.24 -7.60 22.62
CA PHE A 69 -2.45 -6.25 22.08
C PHE A 69 -2.57 -6.26 20.56
N CYS A 70 -3.38 -5.35 20.04
CA CYS A 70 -3.31 -4.90 18.66
C CYS A 70 -2.66 -3.51 18.64
N ILE A 71 -1.60 -3.37 17.84
CA ILE A 71 -1.05 -2.09 17.46
C ILE A 71 -1.66 -1.73 16.12
N ILE A 72 -2.39 -0.63 16.06
CA ILE A 72 -2.92 -0.08 14.82
C ILE A 72 -2.08 1.13 14.46
N VAL A 73 -1.42 1.09 13.32
CA VAL A 73 -0.70 2.24 12.78
C VAL A 73 -1.70 3.09 12.00
N ILE A 74 -1.87 4.33 12.43
CA ILE A 74 -2.89 5.25 11.96
C ILE A 74 -2.19 6.46 11.35
N ALA A 75 -2.48 6.71 10.09
CA ALA A 75 -2.23 7.99 9.45
C ALA A 75 -3.22 9.02 10.03
N ASP A 76 -2.71 10.09 10.64
CA ASP A 76 -3.56 11.20 11.15
C ASP A 76 -4.48 11.70 10.02
N SER A 77 -5.78 11.91 10.25
CA SER A 77 -6.70 12.37 9.19
C SER A 77 -6.39 13.78 8.67
N SER A 78 -5.76 14.61 9.50
CA SER A 78 -5.37 15.99 9.18
C SER A 78 -3.95 16.10 8.62
N ASN A 79 -3.11 15.10 8.90
CA ASN A 79 -1.79 14.96 8.30
C ASN A 79 -1.41 13.47 8.11
N PRO A 80 -1.94 12.80 7.10
CA PRO A 80 -1.74 11.35 6.95
C PRO A 80 -0.29 10.85 6.65
N ALA A 81 0.75 11.69 6.70
CA ALA A 81 2.14 11.24 6.87
C ALA A 81 2.76 11.55 8.24
N HIS A 82 1.93 12.00 9.18
CA HIS A 82 2.14 11.82 10.58
C HIS A 82 1.52 10.47 10.95
N LEU A 83 2.39 9.48 11.15
CA LEU A 83 1.97 8.20 11.70
C LEU A 83 1.83 8.35 13.19
N SER A 84 0.65 8.02 13.68
CA SER A 84 0.41 7.71 15.09
C SER A 84 0.20 6.22 15.20
N TYR A 85 0.30 5.68 16.40
CA TYR A 85 -0.08 4.30 16.65
C TYR A 85 -1.04 4.27 17.83
N MET A 86 -1.95 3.31 17.77
CA MET A 86 -2.83 2.97 18.88
C MET A 86 -2.54 1.56 19.32
N ILE A 87 -2.26 1.41 20.60
CA ILE A 87 -2.16 0.10 21.23
C ILE A 87 -3.49 -0.15 21.95
N GLN A 88 -4.10 -1.31 21.71
CA GLN A 88 -5.34 -1.73 22.36
C GLN A 88 -5.19 -3.16 22.85
N HIS A 89 -5.40 -3.39 24.15
CA HIS A 89 -5.56 -4.75 24.70
C HIS A 89 -6.87 -5.36 24.19
N LEU A 90 -6.85 -6.62 23.77
CA LEU A 90 -8.03 -7.28 23.18
C LEU A 90 -8.21 -8.69 23.72
N GLY A 91 -9.27 -8.92 24.50
CA GLY A 91 -9.72 -10.27 24.80
C GLY A 91 -10.30 -10.95 23.55
N MET A 92 -9.73 -12.07 23.10
CA MET A 92 -10.36 -12.90 22.05
C MET A 92 -11.69 -13.52 22.51
N TRP A 93 -11.76 -13.89 23.78
CA TRP A 93 -12.91 -14.53 24.42
C TRP A 93 -14.12 -13.61 24.59
N GLU A 94 -13.91 -12.29 24.55
CA GLU A 94 -14.96 -11.26 24.70
C GLU A 94 -15.59 -10.84 23.36
N ALA A 95 -15.29 -11.55 22.26
CA ALA A 95 -15.69 -11.23 20.89
C ALA A 95 -15.15 -9.89 20.33
N GLU A 96 -14.49 -9.05 21.14
CA GLU A 96 -13.94 -7.77 20.71
C GLU A 96 -12.80 -7.92 19.70
N GLY A 97 -11.84 -8.82 19.95
CA GLY A 97 -10.73 -9.07 19.03
C GLY A 97 -11.19 -9.64 17.68
N ILE A 98 -12.18 -10.55 17.69
CA ILE A 98 -12.78 -11.11 16.48
C ILE A 98 -13.55 -10.05 15.71
N TYR A 99 -14.33 -9.23 16.41
CA TYR A 99 -15.06 -8.14 15.77
C TYR A 99 -14.12 -7.14 15.08
N LEU A 100 -12.98 -6.84 15.70
CA LEU A 100 -11.95 -5.97 15.13
C LEU A 100 -11.32 -6.60 13.87
N LEU A 101 -10.96 -7.89 13.94
CA LEU A 101 -10.46 -8.65 12.78
C LEU A 101 -11.48 -8.69 11.64
N GLU A 102 -12.78 -8.84 11.94
CA GLU A 102 -13.83 -8.82 10.94
C GLU A 102 -13.96 -7.47 10.25
N ILE A 103 -13.84 -6.35 10.99
CA ILE A 103 -13.83 -5.01 10.39
C ILE A 103 -12.62 -4.88 9.45
N MET A 104 -11.45 -5.32 9.92
CA MET A 104 -10.23 -5.28 9.11
C MET A 104 -10.31 -6.12 7.84
N ALA A 105 -10.84 -7.35 7.94
CA ALA A 105 -11.05 -8.22 6.79
C ALA A 105 -12.03 -7.62 5.78
N ARG A 106 -13.12 -6.98 6.26
CA ARG A 106 -14.07 -6.27 5.39
C ARG A 106 -13.43 -5.11 4.64
N HIS A 107 -12.47 -4.43 5.25
CA HIS A 107 -11.75 -3.30 4.65
C HIS A 107 -10.41 -3.69 4.02
N ASN A 108 -10.10 -4.99 3.92
CA ASN A 108 -8.84 -5.53 3.40
C ASN A 108 -7.59 -4.92 4.05
N ILE A 109 -7.65 -4.66 5.36
CA ILE A 109 -6.55 -4.09 6.13
C ILE A 109 -5.63 -5.24 6.57
N PRO A 110 -4.32 -5.21 6.26
CA PRO A 110 -3.39 -6.26 6.62
C PRO A 110 -3.18 -6.35 8.14
N ALA A 111 -3.01 -7.59 8.62
CA ALA A 111 -2.82 -7.91 10.02
C ALA A 111 -1.53 -8.71 10.21
N HIS A 112 -0.43 -8.08 10.60
CA HIS A 112 0.79 -8.82 10.89
C HIS A 112 0.69 -9.49 12.27
N THR A 113 0.88 -10.80 12.36
CA THR A 113 0.75 -11.55 13.61
C THR A 113 2.11 -11.91 14.20
N GLU A 114 2.27 -11.69 15.50
CA GLU A 114 3.49 -11.99 16.27
C GLU A 114 3.13 -12.70 17.60
N VAL A 115 3.98 -13.62 18.05
CA VAL A 115 3.80 -14.37 19.29
C VAL A 115 4.84 -13.91 20.32
N SER A 116 4.38 -13.54 21.51
CA SER A 116 5.23 -13.27 22.67
C SER A 116 4.79 -14.11 23.87
N TYR A 117 5.74 -14.50 24.73
CA TYR A 117 5.50 -15.21 25.98
C TYR A 117 5.90 -14.31 27.16
N PRO A 118 5.02 -13.42 27.66
CA PRO A 118 5.39 -12.41 28.64
C PRO A 118 5.89 -13.00 29.97
N GLU A 119 5.18 -13.99 30.51
CA GLU A 119 5.48 -14.55 31.83
C GLU A 119 6.77 -15.36 31.82
N GLN A 120 6.96 -16.22 30.83
CA GLN A 120 8.15 -17.06 30.70
C GLN A 120 9.40 -16.22 30.40
N PHE A 121 9.30 -15.16 29.57
CA PHE A 121 10.41 -14.25 29.30
C PHE A 121 10.83 -13.44 30.54
N LEU A 122 9.86 -12.87 31.27
CA LEU A 122 10.12 -12.12 32.49
C LEU A 122 10.69 -13.03 33.60
N TYR A 123 10.17 -14.26 33.70
CA TYR A 123 10.69 -15.30 34.57
C TYR A 123 12.10 -15.75 34.19
N GLU A 124 12.39 -16.03 32.92
CA GLU A 124 13.70 -16.49 32.45
C GLU A 124 14.77 -15.40 32.57
N ARG A 125 14.41 -14.13 32.36
CA ARG A 125 15.35 -13.00 32.41
C ARG A 125 15.63 -12.51 33.82
N TYR A 126 14.62 -12.49 34.69
CA TYR A 126 14.74 -11.91 36.02
C TYR A 126 14.63 -12.96 37.13
N GLY A 127 13.79 -13.98 36.99
CA GLY A 127 13.52 -14.98 38.01
C GLY A 127 12.31 -14.61 38.88
N LYS A 128 11.54 -15.61 39.31
CA LYS A 128 10.28 -15.41 40.08
C LYS A 128 10.47 -14.67 41.41
N GLU A 129 11.66 -14.77 42.00
CA GLU A 129 12.01 -14.10 43.26
C GLU A 129 12.73 -12.77 43.04
N ASN A 130 12.90 -12.33 41.79
CA ASN A 130 13.57 -11.08 41.50
C ASN A 130 12.70 -9.90 41.91
N PRO A 131 13.24 -8.97 42.73
CA PRO A 131 12.52 -7.77 43.14
C PRO A 131 12.00 -6.97 41.94
N THR A 132 12.71 -6.99 40.82
CA THR A 132 12.31 -6.36 39.56
C THR A 132 11.09 -7.04 38.94
N TYR A 133 11.02 -8.37 38.97
CA TYR A 133 9.86 -9.12 38.48
C TYR A 133 8.62 -8.83 39.32
N ASN A 134 8.75 -8.85 40.65
CA ASN A 134 7.66 -8.57 41.57
C ASN A 134 7.20 -7.10 41.48
N TYR A 135 8.13 -6.16 41.41
CA TYR A 135 7.83 -4.74 41.20
C TYR A 135 7.11 -4.49 39.88
N LEU A 136 7.57 -5.09 38.78
CA LEU A 136 6.91 -4.99 37.49
C LEU A 136 5.50 -5.57 37.55
N ARG A 137 5.31 -6.74 38.18
CA ARG A 137 3.99 -7.38 38.37
C ARG A 137 3.02 -6.50 39.16
N GLU A 138 3.45 -5.94 40.29
CA GLU A 138 2.63 -5.06 41.13
C GLU A 138 2.29 -3.74 40.42
N THR A 139 3.26 -3.21 39.68
CA THR A 139 3.05 -2.00 38.87
C THR A 139 2.04 -2.31 37.77
N LEU A 140 2.22 -3.40 37.01
CA LEU A 140 1.40 -3.89 35.88
C LEU A 140 -0.08 -4.01 36.19
N ASP A 141 -0.43 -4.39 37.41
CA ASP A 141 -1.82 -4.50 37.87
C ASP A 141 -2.56 -3.14 37.91
N HIS A 142 -1.87 -2.00 37.72
CA HIS A 142 -2.42 -0.65 37.95
C HIS A 142 -2.19 0.38 36.82
N TRP A 143 -2.02 -0.03 35.56
CA TRP A 143 -1.33 0.81 34.55
C TRP A 143 -2.03 2.00 33.88
N SER A 144 -1.18 3.01 33.59
CA SER A 144 -1.41 4.23 32.79
C SER A 144 -0.67 4.16 31.43
N VAL A 145 -1.04 5.03 30.47
CA VAL A 145 -0.67 4.98 29.03
C VAL A 145 0.85 4.98 28.75
N GLN A 146 1.68 5.62 29.57
CA GLN A 146 3.11 5.76 29.28
C GLN A 146 3.91 4.48 29.57
N VAL A 147 3.49 3.72 30.59
CA VAL A 147 4.09 2.40 30.90
C VAL A 147 3.66 1.35 29.86
N TRP A 148 2.52 1.57 29.19
CA TRP A 148 2.05 0.75 28.07
C TRP A 148 2.92 0.87 26.82
N GLU A 149 3.45 2.05 26.51
CA GLU A 149 4.33 2.28 25.35
C GLU A 149 5.69 1.58 25.54
N ASP A 150 6.26 1.67 26.75
CA ASP A 150 7.49 0.94 27.12
C ASP A 150 7.29 -0.59 27.08
N TYR A 151 6.10 -1.07 27.44
CA TYR A 151 5.74 -2.49 27.40
C TYR A 151 5.61 -3.05 25.98
N CYS A 152 5.15 -2.26 25.01
CA CYS A 152 5.15 -2.66 23.60
C CYS A 152 6.55 -2.74 23.01
N GLY A 153 7.46 -1.82 23.40
CA GLY A 153 8.89 -1.95 23.09
C GLY A 153 9.53 -3.20 23.70
N TYR A 154 8.95 -3.75 24.76
CA TYR A 154 9.46 -4.90 25.50
C TYR A 154 8.94 -6.27 25.02
N LEU A 155 7.70 -6.36 24.55
CA LEU A 155 7.07 -7.62 24.14
C LEU A 155 7.20 -7.97 22.66
N MET A 156 7.53 -6.99 21.80
CA MET A 156 7.89 -7.30 20.43
C MET A 156 9.22 -8.07 20.45
N SER A 157 9.23 -9.26 19.84
CA SER A 157 10.49 -9.97 19.57
C SER A 157 11.46 -9.04 18.84
N GLU A 158 12.78 -9.26 18.94
CA GLU A 158 13.71 -8.45 18.12
C GLU A 158 13.37 -8.53 16.62
N HIS A 159 12.74 -9.63 16.18
CA HIS A 159 12.21 -9.76 14.83
C HIS A 159 11.03 -8.80 14.58
N GLY A 160 10.03 -8.79 15.46
CA GLY A 160 8.90 -7.87 15.38
C GLY A 160 9.31 -6.39 15.43
N GLN A 161 10.25 -6.03 16.31
CA GLN A 161 10.80 -4.67 16.38
C GLN A 161 11.49 -4.27 15.08
N ARG A 162 12.31 -5.18 14.52
CA ARG A 162 12.93 -4.97 13.20
C ARG A 162 11.88 -4.82 12.10
N MET A 163 10.85 -5.66 12.06
CA MET A 163 9.78 -5.52 11.07
C MET A 163 9.00 -4.21 11.20
N PHE A 164 8.71 -3.75 12.41
CA PHE A 164 8.06 -2.47 12.65
C PHE A 164 8.95 -1.30 12.22
N SER A 165 10.25 -1.36 12.55
CA SER A 165 11.25 -0.39 12.07
C SER A 165 11.31 -0.38 10.54
N ASP A 166 11.46 -1.54 9.90
CA ASP A 166 11.51 -1.71 8.45
C ASP A 166 10.24 -1.16 7.78
N TYR A 167 9.08 -1.34 8.42
CA TYR A 167 7.80 -0.84 7.94
C TYR A 167 7.74 0.71 8.03
N CYS A 168 8.13 1.28 9.16
CA CYS A 168 8.24 2.73 9.33
C CYS A 168 9.26 3.34 8.35
N GLU A 169 10.41 2.69 8.15
CA GLU A 169 11.44 3.10 7.18
C GLU A 169 10.90 3.08 5.76
N LYS A 170 10.15 2.05 5.36
CA LYS A 170 9.52 1.98 4.02
C LYS A 170 8.52 3.11 3.79
N ILE A 171 7.66 3.41 4.78
CA ILE A 171 6.70 4.52 4.65
C ILE A 171 7.43 5.86 4.57
N ASN A 172 8.42 6.08 5.42
CA ASN A 172 9.22 7.30 5.40
C ASN A 172 9.98 7.45 4.08
N ALA A 173 10.51 6.36 3.52
CA ALA A 173 11.17 6.37 2.22
C ALA A 173 10.22 6.79 1.09
N VAL A 174 8.98 6.27 1.05
CA VAL A 174 7.96 6.71 0.08
C VAL A 174 7.62 8.19 0.27
N LYS A 175 7.49 8.64 1.52
CA LYS A 175 7.22 10.05 1.83
C LYS A 175 8.35 10.98 1.35
N ASP A 176 9.58 10.63 1.66
CA ASP A 176 10.76 11.39 1.28
C ASP A 176 10.93 11.41 -0.24
N GLU A 177 10.63 10.31 -0.93
CA GLU A 177 10.62 10.22 -2.39
C GLU A 177 9.56 11.14 -3.01
N VAL A 178 8.32 11.08 -2.53
CA VAL A 178 7.23 11.93 -3.04
C VAL A 178 7.57 13.39 -2.84
N LYS A 179 8.07 13.75 -1.65
CA LYS A 179 8.52 15.11 -1.34
C LYS A 179 9.64 15.54 -2.29
N ALA A 180 10.69 14.73 -2.43
CA ALA A 180 11.83 15.04 -3.30
C ALA A 180 11.40 15.19 -4.77
N THR A 181 10.50 14.33 -5.25
CA THR A 181 9.97 14.40 -6.62
C THR A 181 9.20 15.69 -6.88
N VAL A 182 8.38 16.14 -5.92
CA VAL A 182 7.68 17.42 -6.05
C VAL A 182 8.64 18.60 -5.92
N GLU A 183 9.63 18.56 -5.02
CA GLU A 183 10.60 19.65 -4.81
C GLU A 183 11.70 19.75 -5.89
N LYS A 184 11.86 18.73 -6.75
CA LYS A 184 12.91 18.66 -7.78
C LYS A 184 12.86 19.77 -8.83
N GLY A 185 11.74 20.46 -9.00
CA GLY A 185 11.58 21.52 -9.98
C GLY A 185 10.41 22.44 -9.67
N ASP A 186 10.25 23.48 -10.47
CA ASP A 186 9.23 24.52 -10.25
C ASP A 186 8.05 24.44 -11.23
N LYS A 187 8.20 23.64 -12.31
CA LYS A 187 7.17 23.46 -13.33
C LYS A 187 6.02 22.60 -12.80
N PRO A 188 4.79 22.78 -13.28
CA PRO A 188 3.73 21.82 -13.03
C PRO A 188 4.16 20.39 -13.38
N LEU A 189 3.88 19.45 -12.49
CA LEU A 189 4.35 18.07 -12.56
C LEU A 189 3.20 17.14 -12.94
N VAL A 190 3.41 16.27 -13.91
CA VAL A 190 2.52 15.16 -14.27
C VAL A 190 3.19 13.86 -13.85
N LEU A 191 2.53 13.10 -12.98
CA LEU A 191 2.97 11.78 -12.53
C LEU A 191 2.06 10.69 -13.12
N THR A 192 2.68 9.71 -13.77
CA THR A 192 2.01 8.57 -14.41
C THR A 192 2.36 7.24 -13.74
N GLU A 193 1.68 6.15 -14.12
CA GLU A 193 1.84 4.82 -13.51
C GLU A 193 3.11 4.09 -13.97
N GLY A 194 3.38 4.14 -15.29
CA GLY A 194 4.37 3.30 -15.95
C GLY A 194 5.52 4.09 -16.59
N GLU A 195 6.66 3.42 -16.75
CA GLU A 195 7.88 3.99 -17.35
C GLU A 195 7.69 4.44 -18.81
N THR A 196 6.75 3.85 -19.54
CA THR A 196 6.46 4.17 -20.95
C THR A 196 5.62 5.42 -21.13
N ASP A 197 4.78 5.75 -20.14
CA ASP A 197 3.75 6.78 -20.28
C ASP A 197 4.36 8.18 -20.48
N PRO A 198 5.41 8.59 -19.74
CA PRO A 198 6.07 9.86 -20.00
C PRO A 198 6.63 9.95 -21.41
N ILE A 199 7.09 8.83 -21.99
CA ILE A 199 7.62 8.79 -23.35
C ILE A 199 6.47 9.03 -24.34
N TYR A 200 5.36 8.30 -24.21
CA TYR A 200 4.20 8.50 -25.07
C TYR A 200 3.64 9.92 -24.99
N ILE A 201 3.46 10.47 -23.78
CA ILE A 201 2.87 11.79 -23.59
C ILE A 201 3.79 12.89 -24.17
N LYS A 202 5.10 12.80 -23.94
CA LYS A 202 6.06 13.75 -24.53
C LYS A 202 6.04 13.68 -26.06
N THR A 203 6.06 12.49 -26.63
CA THR A 203 5.93 12.31 -28.08
C THR A 203 4.61 12.83 -28.62
N ALA A 204 3.49 12.60 -27.93
CA ALA A 204 2.18 13.12 -28.32
C ALA A 204 2.17 14.65 -28.33
N LEU A 205 2.70 15.30 -27.29
CA LEU A 205 2.81 16.76 -27.22
C LEU A 205 3.66 17.31 -28.38
N GLU A 206 4.78 16.66 -28.72
CA GLU A 206 5.62 17.06 -29.85
C GLU A 206 4.90 16.94 -31.20
N LEU A 207 4.29 15.78 -31.46
CA LEU A 207 3.67 15.46 -32.75
C LEU A 207 2.36 16.20 -32.98
N LEU A 208 1.62 16.52 -31.92
CA LEU A 208 0.35 17.23 -31.99
C LEU A 208 0.52 18.77 -31.90
N GLY A 209 1.76 19.26 -31.90
CA GLY A 209 2.07 20.69 -31.98
C GLY A 209 2.05 21.46 -30.65
N GLU A 210 2.00 20.76 -29.51
CA GLU A 210 1.88 21.31 -28.16
C GLU A 210 3.25 21.52 -27.49
N LYS A 211 4.24 21.99 -28.26
CA LYS A 211 5.63 22.17 -27.79
C LYS A 211 5.75 23.17 -26.64
N GLU A 212 4.87 24.17 -26.61
CA GLU A 212 4.83 25.15 -25.52
C GLU A 212 4.39 24.52 -24.20
N ILE A 213 3.43 23.59 -24.23
CA ILE A 213 3.00 22.83 -23.05
C ILE A 213 4.14 21.92 -22.60
N LEU A 214 4.76 21.19 -23.53
CA LEU A 214 5.89 20.32 -23.24
C LEU A 214 7.05 21.06 -22.54
N ALA A 215 7.31 22.32 -22.91
CA ALA A 215 8.33 23.13 -22.28
C ALA A 215 7.95 23.58 -20.85
N GLN A 216 6.65 23.62 -20.52
CA GLN A 216 6.11 24.14 -19.27
C GLN A 216 5.83 23.07 -18.21
N VAL A 217 5.85 21.79 -18.56
CA VAL A 217 5.54 20.70 -17.61
C VAL A 217 6.71 19.73 -17.43
N ASP A 218 6.85 19.22 -16.23
CA ASP A 218 7.63 18.02 -15.98
C ASP A 218 6.70 16.81 -16.06
N ILE A 219 7.10 15.76 -16.79
CA ILE A 219 6.34 14.51 -16.91
C ILE A 219 7.27 13.37 -16.50
N GLU A 220 6.93 12.74 -15.39
CA GLU A 220 7.64 11.63 -14.79
C GLU A 220 6.64 10.51 -14.44
N TRP A 221 7.15 9.32 -14.15
CA TRP A 221 6.34 8.20 -13.67
C TRP A 221 6.70 7.94 -12.21
N VAL A 222 5.81 7.32 -11.45
CA VAL A 222 6.04 7.04 -10.02
C VAL A 222 6.93 5.83 -9.79
N GLY A 223 7.82 5.97 -8.82
CA GLY A 223 8.61 4.88 -8.25
C GLY A 223 10.09 4.88 -8.64
N ILE A 224 10.82 3.98 -8.00
CA ILE A 224 12.28 3.89 -8.08
C ILE A 224 12.66 2.57 -8.75
N SER A 225 13.47 2.64 -9.81
CA SER A 225 14.16 1.45 -10.33
C SER A 225 15.29 1.07 -9.38
N ILE A 226 15.18 -0.10 -8.76
CA ILE A 226 16.22 -0.65 -7.87
C ILE A 226 17.18 -1.60 -8.62
N GLY A 227 17.14 -1.58 -9.95
CA GLY A 227 17.94 -2.46 -10.82
C GLY A 227 17.36 -3.88 -10.97
N LYS A 228 17.89 -4.63 -11.94
CA LYS A 228 17.45 -6.01 -12.31
C LYS A 228 15.96 -6.12 -12.71
N GLY A 229 15.38 -5.06 -13.28
CA GLY A 229 13.98 -5.03 -13.69
C GLY A 229 12.98 -5.01 -12.52
N LYS A 230 13.45 -4.71 -11.30
CA LYS A 230 12.60 -4.51 -10.13
C LYS A 230 12.45 -3.02 -9.86
N SER A 231 11.24 -2.63 -9.49
CA SER A 231 10.90 -1.28 -9.12
C SER A 231 10.06 -1.27 -7.84
N ILE A 232 10.20 -0.21 -7.05
CA ILE A 232 9.44 0.00 -5.82
C ILE A 232 8.47 1.16 -6.06
N ASN A 233 7.25 1.06 -5.53
CA ASN A 233 6.24 2.12 -5.54
C ASN A 233 5.80 2.55 -6.96
N THR A 234 5.52 1.57 -7.82
CA THR A 234 5.15 1.77 -9.23
C THR A 234 3.70 1.41 -9.51
N GLY A 235 3.21 1.77 -10.70
CA GLY A 235 1.84 1.46 -11.12
C GLY A 235 0.77 2.25 -10.34
N ASP A 236 -0.46 1.74 -10.38
CA ASP A 236 -1.62 2.28 -9.67
C ASP A 236 -1.39 2.40 -8.16
N GLY A 237 -0.72 1.41 -7.55
CA GLY A 237 -0.32 1.42 -6.14
C GLY A 237 0.66 2.55 -5.82
N GLY A 238 1.61 2.80 -6.71
CA GLY A 238 2.56 3.91 -6.61
C GLY A 238 1.89 5.28 -6.64
N LEU A 239 0.98 5.49 -7.60
CA LEU A 239 0.21 6.74 -7.69
C LEU A 239 -0.74 6.89 -6.51
N LYS A 240 -1.33 5.80 -6.02
CA LYS A 240 -2.18 5.82 -4.82
C LYS A 240 -1.39 6.26 -3.60
N ASN A 241 -0.22 5.68 -3.36
CA ASN A 241 0.64 6.08 -2.24
C ASN A 241 1.07 7.55 -2.37
N THR A 242 1.41 7.99 -3.59
CA THR A 242 1.75 9.38 -3.88
C THR A 242 0.59 10.32 -3.59
N ARG A 243 -0.62 10.01 -4.09
CA ARG A 243 -1.86 10.73 -3.79
C ARG A 243 -2.05 10.86 -2.29
N ASP A 244 -1.98 9.75 -1.58
CA ASP A 244 -2.24 9.70 -0.16
C ASP A 244 -1.21 10.58 0.57
N VAL A 245 0.09 10.48 0.28
CA VAL A 245 1.13 11.37 0.85
C VAL A 245 0.89 12.86 0.54
N LEU A 246 0.48 13.22 -0.68
CA LEU A 246 0.29 14.63 -1.07
C LEU A 246 -0.96 15.25 -0.43
N ILE A 247 -2.09 14.53 -0.45
CA ILE A 247 -3.31 14.92 0.30
C ILE A 247 -2.97 15.04 1.78
N SER A 248 -2.08 14.15 2.26
CA SER A 248 -1.69 14.13 3.65
C SER A 248 -0.82 15.29 4.08
N ASN A 249 0.00 15.79 3.17
CA ASN A 249 0.97 16.83 3.43
C ASN A 249 0.81 17.91 2.38
N PRO A 250 -0.27 18.73 2.43
CA PRO A 250 -0.47 19.78 1.44
C PRO A 250 0.74 20.72 1.31
N LYS A 251 1.51 20.89 2.38
CA LYS A 251 2.79 21.63 2.39
C LYS A 251 3.87 21.09 1.45
N PHE A 252 3.78 19.83 0.98
CA PHE A 252 4.70 19.26 -0.01
C PHE A 252 4.33 19.69 -1.43
N LEU A 253 3.09 20.13 -1.66
CA LEU A 253 2.68 20.68 -2.95
C LEU A 253 3.24 22.10 -3.08
N THR A 254 4.49 22.20 -3.52
CA THR A 254 5.17 23.48 -3.83
C THR A 254 4.86 23.98 -5.23
N ARG A 255 4.27 23.12 -6.07
CA ARG A 255 3.85 23.38 -7.46
C ARG A 255 2.58 22.60 -7.78
N LYS A 256 1.95 22.91 -8.91
CA LYS A 256 0.78 22.15 -9.38
C LYS A 256 1.19 20.71 -9.74
N VAL A 257 0.43 19.73 -9.30
CA VAL A 257 0.66 18.31 -9.56
C VAL A 257 -0.59 17.69 -10.20
N LEU A 258 -0.41 16.93 -11.27
CA LEU A 258 -1.41 16.08 -11.89
C LEU A 258 -1.03 14.61 -11.70
N LEU A 259 -1.86 13.84 -11.02
CA LEU A 259 -1.75 12.38 -10.98
C LEU A 259 -2.64 11.80 -12.07
N LEU A 260 -2.03 11.12 -13.04
CA LEU A 260 -2.69 10.57 -14.22
C LEU A 260 -2.73 9.05 -14.12
N TYR A 261 -3.92 8.51 -13.85
CA TYR A 261 -4.18 7.09 -13.75
C TYR A 261 -4.62 6.50 -15.09
N ASP A 262 -4.24 5.24 -15.30
CA ASP A 262 -4.65 4.43 -16.45
C ASP A 262 -6.15 4.07 -16.40
N CYS A 263 -6.68 3.66 -17.55
CA CYS A 263 -8.11 3.42 -17.72
C CYS A 263 -8.65 2.20 -16.97
N ASP A 264 -7.78 1.29 -16.55
CA ASP A 264 -8.11 0.07 -15.82
C ASP A 264 -8.09 0.22 -14.28
N THR A 265 -8.11 1.46 -13.79
CA THR A 265 -8.25 1.76 -12.36
C THR A 265 -9.67 2.20 -11.98
N ASP A 266 -10.10 1.86 -10.76
CA ASP A 266 -11.39 2.28 -10.20
C ASP A 266 -11.39 3.73 -9.65
N LYS A 267 -10.41 4.56 -10.07
CA LYS A 267 -10.26 5.93 -9.57
C LYS A 267 -11.27 6.90 -10.20
N SER A 268 -11.76 7.82 -9.39
CA SER A 268 -12.56 8.98 -9.81
C SER A 268 -11.66 10.19 -10.03
N ASN A 269 -12.10 11.13 -10.87
CA ASN A 269 -11.45 12.43 -10.98
C ASN A 269 -11.66 13.23 -9.68
N GLU A 270 -10.62 13.92 -9.21
CA GLU A 270 -10.67 14.76 -8.01
C GLU A 270 -9.92 16.06 -8.26
N ASP A 271 -10.37 17.14 -7.62
CA ASP A 271 -9.73 18.45 -7.66
C ASP A 271 -9.42 18.93 -6.25
N HIS A 272 -8.14 19.24 -6.05
CA HIS A 272 -7.58 19.89 -4.87
C HIS A 272 -6.78 21.11 -5.35
N GLU A 273 -6.50 22.08 -4.46
CA GLU A 273 -5.93 23.39 -4.85
C GLU A 273 -4.72 23.31 -5.79
N LEU A 274 -3.69 22.55 -5.40
CA LEU A 274 -2.47 22.33 -6.18
C LEU A 274 -2.35 20.90 -6.73
N LEU A 275 -3.37 20.06 -6.54
CA LEU A 275 -3.34 18.65 -6.91
C LEU A 275 -4.60 18.28 -7.69
N LYS A 276 -4.42 17.85 -8.94
CA LYS A 276 -5.49 17.27 -9.76
C LYS A 276 -5.28 15.77 -9.91
N ILE A 277 -6.38 15.04 -9.88
CA ILE A 277 -6.39 13.59 -10.10
C ILE A 277 -7.28 13.33 -11.30
N ARG A 278 -6.74 12.66 -12.31
CA ARG A 278 -7.46 12.32 -13.54
C ARG A 278 -7.25 10.87 -13.89
N LYS A 279 -8.34 10.22 -14.31
CA LYS A 279 -8.29 8.90 -14.93
C LYS A 279 -8.48 9.03 -16.44
N ILE A 280 -7.63 8.37 -17.20
CA ILE A 280 -7.79 8.25 -18.65
C ILE A 280 -9.07 7.45 -18.94
N PRO A 281 -10.05 7.99 -19.70
CA PRO A 281 -11.22 7.23 -20.07
C PRO A 281 -10.86 6.06 -20.99
N GLN A 282 -11.46 4.90 -20.74
CA GLN A 282 -11.26 3.73 -21.56
C GLN A 282 -11.87 3.92 -22.96
N GLN A 283 -11.06 3.74 -23.99
CA GLN A 283 -11.48 3.65 -25.38
C GLN A 283 -12.18 2.31 -25.60
N LYS A 284 -13.47 2.37 -25.97
CA LYS A 284 -14.29 1.19 -26.25
C LYS A 284 -13.89 0.55 -27.58
N ASN A 285 -14.13 -0.75 -27.70
CA ASN A 285 -13.86 -1.54 -28.92
C ASN A 285 -12.39 -1.51 -29.36
N ARG A 286 -11.46 -1.50 -28.39
CA ARG A 286 -10.02 -1.63 -28.62
C ARG A 286 -9.54 -3.04 -28.31
N LYS A 287 -8.53 -3.51 -29.02
CA LYS A 287 -7.79 -4.75 -28.76
C LYS A 287 -7.08 -4.71 -27.41
N VAL A 288 -6.43 -3.59 -27.11
CA VAL A 288 -5.78 -3.34 -25.81
C VAL A 288 -6.75 -2.61 -24.92
N THR A 289 -7.11 -3.20 -23.78
CA THR A 289 -8.16 -2.71 -22.87
C THR A 289 -7.64 -2.09 -21.58
N LYS A 290 -6.32 -2.11 -21.37
CA LYS A 290 -5.64 -1.69 -20.15
C LYS A 290 -4.48 -0.76 -20.46
N GLY A 291 -4.10 0.05 -19.47
CA GLY A 291 -2.99 0.98 -19.58
C GLY A 291 -3.23 2.14 -20.53
N ILE A 292 -2.27 3.08 -20.56
CA ILE A 292 -2.25 4.17 -21.53
C ILE A 292 -2.25 3.67 -22.99
N GLU A 293 -1.78 2.44 -23.24
CA GLU A 293 -1.77 1.84 -24.57
C GLU A 293 -3.18 1.65 -25.17
N ASN A 294 -4.23 1.67 -24.36
CA ASN A 294 -5.61 1.66 -24.82
C ASN A 294 -5.97 2.88 -25.71
N LEU A 295 -5.17 3.95 -25.70
CA LEU A 295 -5.32 5.11 -26.58
C LEU A 295 -4.82 4.86 -28.02
N PHE A 296 -4.08 3.78 -28.28
CA PHE A 296 -3.56 3.51 -29.62
C PHE A 296 -4.55 2.72 -30.49
N PRO A 297 -4.58 2.96 -31.81
CA PRO A 297 -5.34 2.14 -32.76
C PRO A 297 -4.91 0.67 -32.82
N ASP A 298 -5.88 -0.24 -32.93
CA ASP A 298 -5.68 -1.71 -32.93
C ASP A 298 -4.69 -2.22 -33.98
N HIS A 299 -4.64 -1.58 -35.15
CA HIS A 299 -3.77 -2.00 -36.25
C HIS A 299 -2.27 -1.84 -35.94
N LEU A 300 -1.92 -1.05 -34.92
CA LEU A 300 -0.53 -0.87 -34.48
C LEU A 300 -0.02 -2.06 -33.68
N PHE A 301 -0.92 -2.87 -33.10
CA PHE A 301 -0.58 -4.00 -32.25
C PHE A 301 -0.37 -5.28 -33.07
N THR A 302 0.70 -5.29 -33.87
CA THR A 302 1.13 -6.41 -34.71
C THR A 302 1.81 -7.52 -33.91
N GLU A 303 1.94 -8.71 -34.50
CA GLU A 303 2.49 -9.91 -33.85
C GLU A 303 3.92 -9.72 -33.32
N GLU A 304 4.71 -8.84 -33.93
CA GLU A 304 6.10 -8.59 -33.53
C GLU A 304 6.25 -8.00 -32.13
N PHE A 305 5.18 -7.44 -31.56
CA PHE A 305 5.14 -6.89 -30.20
C PHE A 305 4.64 -7.91 -29.17
N TYR A 306 4.37 -9.15 -29.57
CA TYR A 306 3.93 -10.21 -28.67
C TYR A 306 4.95 -11.35 -28.65
N VAL A 307 5.29 -11.80 -27.44
CA VAL A 307 6.15 -12.97 -27.24
C VAL A 307 5.30 -14.09 -26.66
N GLN A 308 5.40 -15.29 -27.25
CA GLN A 308 4.76 -16.47 -26.71
C GLN A 308 5.44 -16.87 -25.40
N LYS A 309 4.64 -17.06 -24.35
CA LYS A 309 5.08 -17.57 -23.06
C LYS A 309 4.21 -18.76 -22.68
N THR A 310 4.86 -19.80 -22.20
CA THR A 310 4.19 -20.91 -21.53
C THR A 310 4.03 -20.57 -20.05
N LYS A 311 2.81 -20.62 -19.55
CA LYS A 311 2.49 -20.49 -18.13
C LYS A 311 1.93 -21.81 -17.63
N TYR A 312 2.56 -22.35 -16.60
CA TYR A 312 2.06 -23.53 -15.90
C TYR A 312 1.10 -23.08 -14.81
N GLY A 313 -0.08 -23.70 -14.75
CA GLY A 313 -1.02 -23.50 -13.65
C GLY A 313 -0.69 -24.36 -12.44
N ASP A 314 -1.40 -24.13 -11.35
CA ASP A 314 -1.09 -24.72 -10.03
C ASP A 314 -1.29 -26.25 -9.99
N TYR A 315 -2.01 -26.80 -10.97
CA TYR A 315 -2.23 -28.25 -11.12
C TYR A 315 -1.42 -28.86 -12.28
N GLY A 316 -0.45 -28.13 -12.82
CA GLY A 316 0.46 -28.59 -13.88
C GLY A 316 -0.07 -28.41 -15.30
N GLU A 317 -1.22 -27.74 -15.49
CA GLU A 317 -1.76 -27.42 -16.80
C GLU A 317 -0.85 -26.43 -17.56
N GLU A 318 -0.67 -26.65 -18.86
CA GLU A 318 0.13 -25.80 -19.72
C GLU A 318 -0.77 -24.82 -20.48
N ASN A 319 -0.59 -23.52 -20.24
CA ASN A 319 -1.27 -22.46 -20.98
C ASN A 319 -0.28 -21.69 -21.84
N GLN A 320 -0.57 -21.55 -23.13
CA GLN A 320 0.15 -20.63 -24.00
C GLN A 320 -0.50 -19.25 -23.93
N ILE A 321 0.28 -18.25 -23.52
CA ILE A 321 -0.14 -16.85 -23.46
C ILE A 321 0.77 -16.00 -24.32
N GLN A 322 0.23 -14.91 -24.85
CA GLN A 322 1.02 -13.88 -25.52
C GLN A 322 1.29 -12.73 -24.56
N GLU A 323 2.55 -12.42 -24.33
CA GLU A 323 2.96 -11.28 -23.53
C GLU A 323 3.30 -10.09 -24.43
N PHE A 324 2.57 -9.00 -24.24
CA PHE A 324 2.82 -7.74 -24.94
C PHE A 324 4.10 -7.07 -24.43
N GLN A 325 5.01 -6.77 -25.35
CA GLN A 325 6.31 -6.15 -25.08
C GLN A 325 6.17 -4.62 -25.07
N LYS A 326 5.60 -4.07 -23.98
CA LYS A 326 5.29 -2.63 -23.83
C LYS A 326 6.42 -1.70 -24.25
N MET A 327 7.62 -1.89 -23.71
CA MET A 327 8.78 -1.02 -24.02
C MET A 327 9.25 -1.16 -25.48
N LYS A 328 9.12 -2.35 -26.09
CA LYS A 328 9.46 -2.55 -27.51
C LYS A 328 8.48 -1.79 -28.40
N PHE A 329 7.19 -1.87 -28.10
CA PHE A 329 6.14 -1.10 -28.78
C PHE A 329 6.35 0.40 -28.58
N CYS A 330 6.64 0.85 -27.35
CA CYS A 330 6.93 2.24 -27.04
C CYS A 330 8.04 2.82 -27.91
N LYS A 331 9.19 2.12 -27.99
CA LYS A 331 10.31 2.56 -28.82
C LYS A 331 9.94 2.60 -30.31
N TYR A 332 9.22 1.60 -30.80
CA TYR A 332 8.79 1.58 -32.19
C TYR A 332 7.89 2.80 -32.52
N ILE A 333 6.84 3.00 -31.74
CA ILE A 333 5.88 4.09 -31.96
C ILE A 333 6.56 5.45 -31.81
N CYS A 334 7.33 5.65 -30.74
CA CYS A 334 7.88 6.96 -30.38
C CYS A 334 9.21 7.29 -31.05
N GLU A 335 9.98 6.33 -31.54
CA GLU A 335 11.30 6.59 -32.15
C GLU A 335 11.31 6.35 -33.66
N GLN A 336 10.64 5.29 -34.13
CA GLN A 336 10.72 4.85 -35.53
C GLN A 336 9.53 5.32 -36.36
N ARG A 337 8.31 5.09 -35.88
CA ARG A 337 7.08 5.38 -36.63
C ARG A 337 6.70 6.86 -36.58
N LYS A 338 6.63 7.45 -35.37
CA LYS A 338 6.41 8.88 -35.12
C LYS A 338 5.32 9.54 -35.99
N GLN A 339 4.15 8.90 -36.13
CA GLN A 339 3.04 9.47 -36.89
C GLN A 339 2.04 10.17 -35.95
N ALA A 340 1.71 11.43 -36.23
CA ALA A 340 0.78 12.21 -35.40
C ALA A 340 -0.62 11.56 -35.31
N ASP A 341 -1.08 10.94 -36.40
CA ASP A 341 -2.40 10.29 -36.48
C ASP A 341 -2.53 9.09 -35.52
N ASP A 342 -1.43 8.46 -35.12
CA ASP A 342 -1.46 7.37 -34.13
C ASP A 342 -1.76 7.87 -32.72
N PHE A 343 -1.53 9.16 -32.45
CA PHE A 343 -1.65 9.80 -31.13
C PHE A 343 -2.93 10.63 -30.97
N VAL A 344 -3.89 10.54 -31.90
CA VAL A 344 -5.10 11.40 -31.88
C VAL A 344 -5.85 11.34 -30.55
N ASP A 345 -5.97 10.16 -29.94
CA ASP A 345 -6.70 9.98 -28.69
C ASP A 345 -5.92 10.50 -27.47
N PHE A 346 -4.62 10.79 -27.58
CA PHE A 346 -3.83 11.43 -26.51
C PHE A 346 -4.25 12.88 -26.23
N LYS A 347 -5.07 13.50 -27.11
CA LYS A 347 -5.66 14.82 -26.86
C LYS A 347 -6.36 14.90 -25.50
N ILE A 348 -6.96 13.81 -25.03
CA ILE A 348 -7.60 13.79 -23.71
C ILE A 348 -6.62 14.03 -22.55
N ILE A 349 -5.40 13.50 -22.66
CA ILE A 349 -4.33 13.73 -21.68
C ILE A 349 -3.84 15.17 -21.79
N ILE A 350 -3.71 15.70 -23.00
CA ILE A 350 -3.32 17.09 -23.24
C ILE A 350 -4.33 18.04 -22.60
N ASP A 351 -5.62 17.75 -22.71
CA ASP A 351 -6.67 18.55 -22.08
C ASP A 351 -6.59 18.50 -20.55
N PHE A 352 -6.29 17.34 -19.96
CA PHE A 352 -6.01 17.23 -18.52
C PHE A 352 -4.79 18.05 -18.09
N ILE A 353 -3.73 18.06 -18.90
CA ILE A 353 -2.54 18.87 -18.63
C ILE A 353 -2.88 20.36 -18.71
N LYS A 354 -3.58 20.80 -19.74
CA LYS A 354 -4.05 22.20 -19.90
C LYS A 354 -4.93 22.63 -18.72
N ASP A 355 -5.85 21.76 -18.30
CA ASP A 355 -6.70 22.00 -17.15
C ASP A 355 -5.87 22.15 -15.86
N CYS A 356 -4.83 21.34 -15.66
CA CYS A 356 -3.87 21.51 -14.56
C CYS A 356 -3.12 22.85 -14.64
N LEU A 357 -2.63 23.22 -15.82
CA LEU A 357 -1.96 24.50 -16.04
C LEU A 357 -2.89 25.70 -15.77
N GLY A 358 -4.20 25.52 -15.87
CA GLY A 358 -5.19 26.61 -15.79
C GLY A 358 -5.30 27.38 -17.11
N THR A 359 -4.97 26.73 -18.23
CA THR A 359 -5.03 27.31 -19.57
C THR A 359 -6.34 27.00 -20.31
N VAL A 360 -7.24 26.20 -19.71
CA VAL A 360 -8.59 25.99 -20.22
C VAL A 360 -9.49 27.13 -19.73
N ILE A 361 -9.89 28.00 -20.67
CA ILE A 361 -10.96 28.98 -20.45
C ILE A 361 -12.24 28.31 -20.96
N TYR A 362 -13.20 28.07 -20.05
CA TYR A 362 -14.52 27.54 -20.40
C TYR A 362 -15.39 28.59 -21.10
#